data_AF-A0A938M2G9-F1
#
_entry.id   AF-A0A938M2G9-F1
#
_cell.length_a   1.000
_cell.length_b   1.000
_cell.length_c   1.000
_cell.angle_alpha   90.00
_cell.angle_beta   90.00
_cell.angle_gamma   90.00
#
_symmetry.space_group_name_H-M   'P 1'
#
loop_
_entity.id
_entity.type
_entity.pdbx_description
1 polymer ?
#
loop_
_entity_poly.entity_id
_entity_poly.type
_entity_poly.pdbx_seq_one_letter_code
_entity_poly.pdbx_strand_id
1 'polypeptide(L)'
;MKTVAFEVPDEVYEACQQMAARHGKRVEECVLEFLARNGTKPRPKLTDEETRSAWDRLMRHIGAQNLGYATGADNESIDADLAREYGSSHEEESSC
;
A
#
# COMPACT_ATOMS: atom_id res chain seq x y z
N MET A 1 -12.94 -29.86 -18.50
CA MET A 1 -12.68 -28.49 -18.01
C MET A 1 -12.91 -28.46 -16.51
N LYS A 2 -12.10 -27.71 -15.76
CA LYS A 2 -12.32 -27.44 -14.34
C LYS A 2 -12.70 -25.96 -14.21
N THR A 3 -13.77 -25.68 -13.48
CA THR A 3 -14.26 -24.32 -13.22
C THR A 3 -14.05 -24.00 -11.75
N VAL A 4 -13.59 -22.79 -11.44
CA VAL A 4 -13.41 -22.29 -10.08
C VAL A 4 -14.24 -21.02 -9.93
N ALA A 5 -15.04 -20.94 -8.86
CA ALA A 5 -15.81 -19.75 -8.52
C ALA A 5 -15.07 -18.99 -7.40
N PHE A 6 -15.01 -17.67 -7.53
CA PHE A 6 -14.43 -16.77 -6.52
C PHE A 6 -15.47 -15.72 -6.17
N GLU A 7 -15.65 -15.48 -4.88
CA GLU A 7 -16.36 -14.31 -4.37
C GLU A 7 -15.35 -13.18 -4.24
N VAL A 8 -15.62 -12.06 -4.93
CA VAL A 8 -14.81 -10.85 -4.88
C VAL A 8 -15.73 -9.68 -4.55
N PRO A 9 -15.26 -8.67 -3.79
CA PRO A 9 -16.03 -7.45 -3.57
C PRO A 9 -16.41 -6.78 -4.90
N ASP A 10 -17.59 -6.20 -4.96
CA ASP A 10 -18.15 -5.61 -6.18
C ASP A 10 -17.20 -4.56 -6.79
N GLU A 11 -16.58 -3.73 -5.94
CA GLU A 11 -15.59 -2.72 -6.35
C GLU A 11 -14.40 -3.32 -7.12
N VAL A 12 -13.93 -4.49 -6.68
CA VAL A 12 -12.81 -5.21 -7.33
C VAL A 12 -13.27 -5.79 -8.67
N TYR A 13 -14.50 -6.30 -8.73
CA TYR A 13 -15.07 -6.83 -9.96
C TYR A 13 -15.28 -5.73 -11.01
N GLU A 14 -15.80 -4.56 -10.61
CA GLU A 14 -15.97 -3.41 -11.49
C GLU A 14 -14.62 -2.88 -12.01
N ALA A 15 -13.61 -2.78 -11.14
CA ALA A 15 -12.26 -2.41 -11.56
C ALA A 15 -11.69 -3.40 -12.58
N CYS A 16 -11.90 -4.69 -12.38
CA CYS A 16 -11.48 -5.73 -13.34
C CYS A 16 -12.25 -5.64 -14.66
N GLN A 17 -13.55 -5.30 -14.65
CA GLN A 17 -14.33 -5.07 -15.87
C GLN A 17 -13.79 -3.88 -16.68
N GLN A 18 -13.48 -2.77 -16.01
CA GLN A 18 -12.90 -1.60 -16.67
C GLN A 18 -11.53 -1.90 -17.28
N MET A 19 -10.68 -2.65 -16.56
CA MET A 19 -9.39 -3.10 -17.07
C MET A 19 -9.54 -4.04 -18.27
N ALA A 20 -10.49 -4.97 -18.22
CA ALA A 20 -10.80 -5.88 -19.33
C ALA A 20 -11.20 -5.11 -20.59
N ALA A 21 -12.10 -4.14 -20.46
CA ALA A 21 -12.53 -3.28 -21.57
C ALA A 21 -11.37 -2.45 -22.15
N ARG A 22 -10.49 -1.91 -21.30
CA ARG A 22 -9.35 -1.09 -21.72
C ARG A 22 -8.26 -1.90 -22.43
N HIS A 23 -8.04 -3.14 -22.02
CA HIS A 23 -6.97 -4.00 -22.53
C HIS A 23 -7.44 -5.05 -23.53
N GLY A 24 -8.74 -5.07 -23.88
CA GLY A 24 -9.32 -6.09 -24.77
C GLY A 24 -9.21 -7.51 -24.21
N LYS A 25 -9.13 -7.65 -22.88
CA LYS A 25 -9.01 -8.93 -22.19
C LYS A 25 -10.37 -9.40 -21.68
N ARG A 26 -10.42 -10.66 -21.29
CA ARG A 26 -11.57 -11.23 -20.58
C ARG A 26 -11.54 -10.81 -19.12
N VAL A 27 -12.73 -10.55 -18.54
CA VAL A 27 -12.86 -10.15 -17.13
C VAL A 27 -12.27 -11.21 -16.20
N GLU A 28 -12.45 -12.49 -16.53
CA GLU A 28 -11.92 -13.61 -15.74
C GLU A 28 -10.38 -13.62 -15.72
N GLU A 29 -9.75 -13.21 -16.84
CA GLU A 29 -8.31 -13.10 -16.93
C GLU A 29 -7.79 -11.92 -16.07
N CYS A 30 -8.49 -10.78 -16.09
CA CYS A 30 -8.17 -9.64 -15.23
C CYS A 30 -8.33 -9.98 -13.74
N VAL A 31 -9.38 -10.71 -13.36
CA VAL A 31 -9.60 -11.17 -11.98
C VAL A 31 -8.50 -12.13 -11.54
N LEU A 32 -8.12 -13.09 -12.39
CA LEU A 32 -7.03 -14.03 -12.07
C LEU A 32 -5.68 -13.32 -11.95
N GLU A 33 -5.37 -12.37 -12.84
CA GLU A 33 -4.16 -11.55 -12.74
C GLU A 33 -4.15 -10.72 -11.46
N PHE A 34 -5.29 -10.13 -11.09
CA PHE A 34 -5.44 -9.37 -9.85
C PHE A 34 -5.20 -10.27 -8.63
N LEU A 35 -5.83 -11.44 -8.57
CA LEU A 35 -5.66 -12.40 -7.48
C LEU A 35 -4.23 -12.95 -7.42
N ALA A 36 -3.57 -13.18 -8.55
CA ALA A 36 -2.18 -13.64 -8.57
C ALA A 36 -1.20 -12.57 -8.07
N ARG A 37 -1.48 -11.29 -8.35
CA ARG A 37 -0.64 -10.17 -7.94
C ARG A 37 -0.85 -9.79 -6.47
N ASN A 38 -2.11 -9.68 -6.06
CA ASN A 38 -2.53 -9.15 -4.77
C ASN A 38 -2.90 -10.23 -3.75
N GLY A 39 -3.04 -11.48 -4.20
CA GLY A 39 -3.30 -12.61 -3.31
C GLY A 39 -2.20 -12.74 -2.27
N THR A 40 -2.58 -13.28 -1.11
CA THR A 40 -1.67 -13.50 0.01
C THR A 40 -0.52 -14.39 -0.43
N LYS A 41 0.63 -13.79 -0.70
CA LYS A 41 1.84 -14.55 -1.04
C LYS A 41 2.26 -15.30 0.22
N PRO A 42 2.40 -16.63 0.18
CA PRO A 42 2.89 -17.35 1.35
C PRO A 42 4.25 -16.80 1.71
N ARG A 43 4.40 -16.36 2.96
CA ARG A 43 5.69 -15.87 3.44
C ARG A 43 6.70 -17.02 3.30
N PRO A 44 7.84 -16.82 2.65
CA PRO A 44 8.84 -17.87 2.51
C PRO A 44 9.25 -18.32 3.92
N LYS A 45 9.25 -19.64 4.15
CA LYS A 45 9.82 -20.22 5.36
C LYS A 45 11.33 -20.15 5.22
N LEU A 46 11.92 -19.14 5.84
CA LEU A 46 13.36 -18.96 5.88
C LEU A 46 13.96 -19.93 6.90
N THR A 47 15.13 -20.46 6.59
CA THR A 47 16.02 -21.10 7.57
C THR A 47 16.59 -20.06 8.53
N ASP A 48 17.13 -20.50 9.66
CA ASP A 48 17.77 -19.60 10.63
C ASP A 48 18.94 -18.82 10.01
N GLU A 49 19.68 -19.45 9.11
CA GLU A 49 20.81 -18.84 8.42
C GLU A 49 20.36 -17.76 7.42
N GLU A 50 19.33 -18.04 6.62
CA GLU A 50 18.74 -17.05 5.72
C GLU A 50 18.13 -15.88 6.48
N THR A 51 17.53 -16.15 7.64
CA THR A 51 16.97 -15.13 8.53
C THR A 51 18.06 -14.21 9.07
N ARG A 52 19.19 -14.76 9.55
CA ARG A 52 20.34 -13.96 10.00
C ARG A 52 20.93 -13.13 8.85
N SER A 53 21.14 -13.73 7.68
CA SER A 53 21.64 -13.03 6.50
C SER A 53 20.71 -11.90 6.03
N ALA A 54 19.39 -12.08 6.13
CA ALA A 54 18.41 -11.04 5.82
C ALA A 54 18.45 -9.90 6.85
N TRP A 55 18.58 -10.24 8.14
CA TRP A 55 18.75 -9.25 9.21
C TRP A 55 20.03 -8.42 9.04
N ASP A 56 21.16 -9.05 8.73
CA ASP A 56 22.43 -8.33 8.49
C ASP A 56 22.32 -7.34 7.33
N ARG A 57 21.62 -7.74 6.25
CA ARG A 57 21.35 -6.84 5.11
C ARG A 57 20.47 -5.67 5.51
N LEU A 58 19.42 -5.91 6.29
CA LEU A 58 18.53 -4.86 6.78
C LEU A 58 19.25 -3.88 7.71
N MET A 59 20.04 -4.41 8.64
CA MET A 59 20.78 -3.63 9.65
C MET A 59 21.76 -2.64 9.02
N ARG A 60 22.34 -2.95 7.86
CA ARG A 60 23.21 -2.01 7.11
C ARG A 60 22.52 -0.71 6.71
N HIS A 61 21.19 -0.71 6.62
CA HIS A 61 20.40 0.45 6.22
C HIS A 61 19.73 1.15 7.42
N ILE A 62 19.81 0.57 8.61
CA ILE A 62 19.28 1.22 9.82
C ILE A 62 20.16 2.43 10.17
N GLY A 63 19.51 3.57 10.40
CA GLY A 63 20.19 4.84 10.68
C GLY A 63 20.66 5.60 9.44
N ALA A 64 20.48 5.06 8.23
CA ALA A 64 20.82 5.72 6.98
C ALA A 64 19.72 6.68 6.46
N GLN A 65 18.93 7.27 7.35
CA GLN A 65 17.99 8.33 6.98
C GLN A 65 18.71 9.67 6.98
N ASN A 66 18.81 10.30 5.82
CA ASN A 66 19.30 11.67 5.68
C ASN A 66 18.17 12.51 5.08
N LEU A 67 17.49 13.26 5.94
CA LEU A 67 16.38 14.14 5.56
C LEU A 67 16.86 15.56 5.19
N GLY A 68 18.16 15.83 5.26
CA GLY A 68 18.72 17.17 5.02
C GLY A 68 18.49 18.17 6.17
N TYR A 69 17.77 17.77 7.23
CA TYR A 69 17.56 18.53 8.45
C TYR A 69 17.47 17.58 9.66
N ALA A 70 17.68 18.10 10.86
CA ALA A 70 17.59 17.31 12.09
C ALA A 70 16.14 16.89 12.36
N THR A 71 15.89 15.60 12.52
CA THR A 71 14.65 15.11 13.15
C THR A 71 14.80 15.24 14.66
N GLY A 72 14.20 16.29 15.23
CA GLY A 72 14.03 16.39 16.68
C GLY A 72 13.09 15.29 17.19
N ALA A 73 13.21 14.93 18.46
CA ALA A 73 12.17 14.17 19.17
C ALA A 73 10.95 15.06 19.48
N ASP A 74 11.09 16.37 19.28
CA ASP A 74 10.06 17.36 19.48
C ASP A 74 9.20 17.45 18.21
N ASN A 75 7.93 17.05 18.33
CA ASN A 75 6.94 17.09 17.24
C ASN A 75 6.51 18.52 16.87
N GLU A 76 7.14 19.55 17.44
CA GLU A 76 6.75 20.96 17.24
C GLU A 76 6.81 21.40 15.77
N SER A 77 7.74 20.84 14.98
CA SER A 77 7.79 21.12 13.53
C SER A 77 6.62 20.47 12.78
N ILE A 78 6.18 19.29 13.20
CA ILE A 78 5.00 18.60 12.66
C ILE A 78 3.74 19.39 13.01
N ASP A 79 3.62 19.86 14.25
CA ASP A 79 2.49 20.69 14.69
C ASP A 79 2.45 22.03 13.96
N ALA A 80 3.61 22.65 13.70
CA ALA A 80 3.70 23.87 12.91
C ALA A 80 3.33 23.66 11.44
N ASP A 81 3.75 22.54 10.83
CA ASP A 81 3.36 22.17 9.46
C ASP A 81 1.85 21.87 9.38
N LEU A 82 1.29 21.15 10.35
CA LEU A 82 -0.15 20.89 10.48
C LEU A 82 -0.95 22.20 10.64
N ALA A 83 -0.51 23.10 11.52
CA ALA A 83 -1.14 24.39 11.71
C ALA A 83 -1.02 25.30 10.48
N ARG A 84 0.08 25.20 9.71
CA ARG A 84 0.19 25.92 8.42
C ARG A 84 -0.80 25.39 7.40
N GLU A 85 -0.98 24.07 7.31
CA GLU A 85 -1.83 23.45 6.30
C GLU A 85 -3.32 23.48 6.66
N TYR A 86 -3.67 23.39 7.95
CA TYR A 86 -5.05 23.30 8.43
C TYR A 86 -5.49 24.44 9.37
N GLY A 87 -4.60 25.36 9.75
CA GLY A 87 -4.90 26.43 10.71
C GLY A 87 -5.59 27.67 10.11
N SER A 88 -5.81 27.72 8.79
CA SER A 88 -6.67 28.73 8.15
C SER A 88 -7.96 28.08 7.67
N SER A 89 -8.97 28.17 8.55
CA SER A 89 -10.41 28.20 8.26
C SER A 89 -10.95 27.12 7.32
N HIS A 90 -11.18 25.91 7.86
CA HIS A 90 -12.28 25.05 7.39
C HIS A 90 -13.53 25.23 8.28
N GLU A 91 -13.79 26.48 8.67
CA GLU A 91 -15.08 26.88 9.22
C GLU A 91 -15.76 27.73 8.14
N GLU A 92 -16.68 27.11 7.41
CA GLU A 92 -17.99 27.66 6.99
C GLU A 92 -18.57 26.80 5.85
N GLU A 93 -19.06 25.60 6.18
CA GLU A 93 -20.20 25.01 5.47
C GLU A 93 -20.92 24.01 6.39
N SER A 94 -21.38 24.53 7.53
CA SER A 94 -22.54 23.96 8.22
C SER A 94 -23.64 25.02 8.19
N SER A 95 -24.21 25.25 7.01
CA SER A 95 -25.47 25.97 6.90
C SER A 95 -26.60 24.97 7.13
N CYS A 96 -27.42 25.29 8.13
CA CYS A 96 -28.74 24.71 8.35
C CYS A 96 -29.68 24.96 7.15
#